data_AF-I1Y7I6-F1
#
_entry.id   AF-I1Y7I6-F1
#
_cell.length_a   1.000
_cell.length_b   1.000
_cell.length_c   1.000
_cell.angle_alpha   90.00
_cell.angle_beta   90.00
_cell.angle_gamma   90.00
#
_symmetry.space_group_name_H-M   'P 1'
#
loop_
_entity.id
_entity.type
_entity.pdbx_description
1 polymer ?
#
loop_
_entity_poly.entity_id
_entity_poly.type
_entity_poly.pdbx_seq_one_letter_code
_entity_poly.pdbx_strand_id
1 'polypeptide(L)'
;DFTKNVELNLQKAFGKLFRKYIKKNNTAEQDTSYSSLAELRESWWNTNKKYIWLAMKHGAEMNSTMCNADGSVTGSGSSCDDIPTTDFIPQYLRFLQEWVEHFCKQRQEKVKPVIENCKSCKESGGTCNGECKTKCKDECEKYKNFIEHCKGGDGTAGSPWSKR
;
A
#
# COMPACT_ATOMS: atom_id res chain seq x y z
N ASP A 1 -4.23 18.31 -5.29
CA ASP A 1 -5.28 18.69 -6.26
C ASP A 1 -5.87 17.56 -7.10
N PHE A 2 -5.10 16.60 -7.59
CA PHE A 2 -5.63 15.49 -8.40
C PHE A 2 -6.76 14.68 -7.72
N THR A 3 -6.55 14.27 -6.47
CA THR A 3 -7.55 13.49 -5.69
C THR A 3 -8.88 14.23 -5.53
N LYS A 4 -8.83 15.56 -5.31
CA LYS A 4 -10.03 16.40 -5.22
C LYS A 4 -10.79 16.44 -6.54
N ASN A 5 -10.07 16.56 -7.67
CA ASN A 5 -10.69 16.57 -9.00
C ASN A 5 -11.33 15.23 -9.36
N VAL A 6 -10.67 14.11 -9.03
CA VAL A 6 -11.23 12.76 -9.23
C VAL A 6 -12.52 12.61 -8.44
N GLU A 7 -12.52 12.94 -7.14
CA GLU A 7 -13.71 12.82 -6.30
C GLU A 7 -14.86 13.69 -6.83
N LEU A 8 -14.58 14.93 -7.21
CA LEU A 8 -15.57 15.85 -7.75
C LEU A 8 -16.19 15.34 -9.07
N ASN A 9 -15.37 14.72 -9.94
CA ASN A 9 -15.85 14.11 -11.17
C ASN A 9 -16.72 12.87 -10.90
N LEU A 10 -16.31 12.01 -9.95
CA LEU A 10 -17.10 10.86 -9.53
C LEU A 10 -18.43 11.31 -8.91
N GLN A 11 -18.45 12.39 -8.13
CA GLN A 11 -19.69 12.93 -7.54
C GLN A 11 -20.65 13.40 -8.63
N LYS A 12 -20.14 14.11 -9.64
CA LYS A 12 -20.94 14.53 -10.80
C LYS A 12 -21.49 13.33 -11.58
N ALA A 13 -20.67 12.32 -11.85
CA ALA A 13 -21.07 11.13 -12.61
C ALA A 13 -22.14 10.30 -11.88
N PHE A 14 -21.84 9.86 -10.66
CA PHE A 14 -22.79 9.09 -9.85
C PHE A 14 -24.03 9.91 -9.50
N GLY A 15 -23.91 11.22 -9.28
CA GLY A 15 -25.06 12.09 -9.03
C GLY A 15 -26.00 12.20 -10.23
N LYS A 16 -25.49 12.18 -11.47
CA LYS A 16 -26.34 12.12 -12.68
C LYS A 16 -27.05 10.78 -12.78
N LEU A 17 -26.36 9.66 -12.52
CA LEU A 17 -26.96 8.32 -12.51
C LEU A 17 -28.05 8.20 -11.44
N PHE A 18 -27.75 8.61 -10.21
CA PHE A 18 -28.69 8.60 -9.09
C PHE A 18 -29.98 9.36 -9.43
N ARG A 19 -29.87 10.59 -9.99
CA ARG A 19 -31.05 11.36 -10.42
C ARG A 19 -31.82 10.69 -11.56
N LYS A 20 -31.14 10.08 -12.53
CA LYS A 20 -31.78 9.46 -13.70
C LYS A 20 -32.56 8.20 -13.34
N TYR A 21 -31.99 7.34 -12.48
CA TYR A 21 -32.54 6.02 -12.19
C TYR A 21 -33.39 5.98 -10.92
N ILE A 22 -33.15 6.87 -9.93
CA ILE A 22 -33.91 6.85 -8.67
C ILE A 22 -35.05 7.87 -8.65
N LYS A 23 -34.83 9.14 -9.06
CA LYS A 23 -35.93 10.12 -9.08
C LYS A 23 -37.04 9.78 -10.08
N LYS A 24 -36.77 8.94 -11.08
CA LYS A 24 -37.77 8.47 -12.06
C LYS A 24 -38.63 7.32 -11.52
N ASN A 25 -38.17 6.58 -10.50
CA ASN A 25 -38.89 5.45 -9.90
C ASN A 25 -39.85 5.85 -8.77
N ASN A 26 -39.82 7.10 -8.27
CA ASN A 26 -40.85 7.60 -7.34
C ASN A 26 -42.26 7.71 -7.97
N THR A 27 -42.43 7.33 -9.24
CA THR A 27 -43.72 7.25 -9.95
C THR A 27 -44.10 5.83 -10.39
N ALA A 28 -43.29 4.79 -10.09
CA ALA A 28 -43.63 3.41 -10.46
C ALA A 28 -43.08 2.39 -9.44
N GLU A 29 -43.95 1.50 -8.96
CA GLU A 29 -43.66 0.38 -8.04
C GLU A 29 -42.56 -0.56 -8.56
N GLN A 30 -41.28 -0.25 -8.32
CA GLN A 30 -40.19 -1.24 -8.38
C GLN A 30 -39.11 -0.97 -7.32
N ASP A 31 -38.89 -2.01 -6.52
CA ASP A 31 -38.07 -2.12 -5.30
C ASP A 31 -36.53 -2.04 -5.51
N THR A 32 -36.05 -1.20 -6.44
CA THR A 32 -34.61 -1.03 -6.73
C THR A 32 -34.08 0.36 -6.37
N SER A 33 -34.63 0.97 -5.31
CA SER A 33 -34.24 2.30 -4.86
C SER A 33 -33.07 2.25 -3.88
N TYR A 34 -31.86 2.62 -4.31
CA TYR A 34 -30.78 2.95 -3.38
C TYR A 34 -31.19 4.13 -2.48
N SER A 35 -30.93 4.03 -1.18
CA SER A 35 -31.31 5.06 -0.20
C SER A 35 -30.38 6.27 -0.25
N SER A 36 -29.15 6.10 -0.76
CA SER A 36 -28.13 7.15 -0.80
C SER A 36 -27.14 7.02 -1.96
N LEU A 37 -26.39 8.10 -2.24
CA LEU A 37 -25.27 8.08 -3.20
C LEU A 37 -24.15 7.13 -2.76
N ALA A 38 -23.97 6.94 -1.44
CA ALA A 38 -22.97 6.05 -0.87
C ALA A 38 -23.29 4.59 -1.18
N GLU A 39 -24.52 4.16 -0.93
CA GLU A 39 -24.99 2.81 -1.26
C GLU A 39 -24.89 2.51 -2.77
N LEU A 40 -25.24 3.49 -3.63
CA LEU A 40 -25.09 3.33 -5.07
C LEU A 40 -23.62 3.09 -5.47
N ARG A 41 -22.69 3.83 -4.88
CA ARG A 41 -21.26 3.69 -5.16
C ARG A 41 -20.69 2.37 -4.66
N GLU A 42 -21.10 1.95 -3.46
CA GLU A 42 -20.68 0.67 -2.88
C GLU A 42 -21.22 -0.52 -3.69
N SER A 43 -22.50 -0.49 -4.05
CA SER A 43 -23.11 -1.50 -4.91
C SER A 43 -22.42 -1.55 -6.27
N TRP A 44 -22.16 -0.39 -6.90
CA TRP A 44 -21.42 -0.33 -8.15
C TRP A 44 -20.02 -0.93 -8.03
N TRP A 45 -19.28 -0.63 -6.95
CA TRP A 45 -17.97 -1.23 -6.70
C TRP A 45 -18.06 -2.75 -6.59
N ASN A 46 -18.95 -3.27 -5.75
CA ASN A 46 -19.11 -4.70 -5.52
C ASN A 46 -19.52 -5.45 -6.79
N THR A 47 -20.33 -4.85 -7.66
CA THR A 47 -20.70 -5.43 -8.97
C THR A 47 -19.53 -5.46 -9.96
N ASN A 48 -18.68 -4.41 -9.97
CA ASN A 48 -17.69 -4.21 -11.03
C ASN A 48 -16.25 -4.58 -10.64
N LYS A 49 -15.95 -4.81 -9.35
CA LYS A 49 -14.57 -5.01 -8.86
C LYS A 49 -13.83 -6.16 -9.54
N LYS A 50 -14.54 -7.21 -9.98
CA LYS A 50 -13.95 -8.31 -10.74
C LYS A 50 -13.36 -7.87 -12.10
N TYR A 51 -14.01 -6.94 -12.78
CA TYR A 51 -13.54 -6.42 -14.06
C TYR A 51 -12.37 -5.45 -13.87
N ILE A 52 -12.43 -4.65 -12.80
CA ILE A 52 -11.34 -3.77 -12.40
C ILE A 52 -10.09 -4.61 -12.06
N TRP A 53 -10.26 -5.67 -11.28
CA TRP A 53 -9.17 -6.61 -10.97
C TRP A 53 -8.59 -7.25 -12.23
N LEU A 54 -9.43 -7.72 -13.14
CA LEU A 54 -8.98 -8.29 -14.40
C LEU A 54 -8.15 -7.28 -15.22
N ALA A 55 -8.60 -6.03 -15.32
CA ALA A 55 -7.85 -4.98 -16.00
C ALA A 55 -6.51 -4.67 -15.31
N MET A 56 -6.48 -4.67 -13.98
CA MET A 56 -5.25 -4.50 -13.20
C MET A 56 -4.25 -5.64 -13.44
N LYS A 57 -4.72 -6.90 -13.47
CA LYS A 57 -3.88 -8.06 -13.79
C LYS A 57 -3.24 -7.94 -15.17
N HIS A 58 -4.03 -7.57 -16.18
CA HIS A 58 -3.52 -7.35 -17.53
C HIS A 58 -2.49 -6.22 -17.59
N GLY A 59 -2.75 -5.09 -16.92
CA GLY A 59 -1.80 -3.98 -16.87
C GLY A 59 -0.50 -4.29 -16.13
N ALA A 60 -0.53 -5.25 -15.21
CA ALA A 60 0.63 -5.73 -14.45
C ALA A 60 1.28 -6.98 -15.06
N GLU A 61 0.88 -7.40 -16.27
CA GLU A 61 1.37 -8.60 -16.96
C GLU A 61 1.25 -9.89 -16.12
N MET A 62 0.31 -9.94 -15.18
CA MET A 62 0.06 -11.11 -14.33
C MET A 62 -0.68 -12.20 -15.11
N ASN A 63 -0.23 -13.44 -14.96
CA ASN A 63 -0.90 -14.64 -15.48
C ASN A 63 -1.20 -15.62 -14.33
N SER A 64 -1.91 -16.72 -14.60
CA SER A 64 -2.34 -17.67 -13.55
C SER A 64 -1.18 -18.29 -12.74
N THR A 65 0.05 -18.24 -13.26
CA THR A 65 1.26 -18.75 -12.59
C THR A 65 2.17 -17.66 -12.03
N MET A 66 1.91 -16.37 -12.32
CA MET A 66 2.81 -15.25 -12.03
C MET A 66 2.04 -14.14 -11.31
N CYS A 67 1.93 -14.27 -9.98
CA CYS A 67 1.12 -13.38 -9.14
C CYS A 67 1.87 -12.13 -8.65
N ASN A 68 3.14 -11.96 -9.03
CA ASN A 68 3.95 -10.80 -8.63
C ASN A 68 4.49 -10.07 -9.87
N ALA A 69 4.48 -8.74 -9.82
CA ALA A 69 5.03 -7.87 -10.86
C ALA A 69 6.57 -8.01 -11.02
N ASP A 70 7.24 -8.70 -10.11
CA ASP A 70 8.68 -9.03 -10.17
C ASP A 70 8.97 -10.40 -10.81
N GLY A 71 7.93 -11.12 -11.23
CA GLY A 71 8.02 -12.45 -11.82
C GLY A 71 8.32 -13.60 -10.88
N SER A 72 8.28 -13.37 -9.57
CA SER A 72 8.40 -14.41 -8.55
C SER A 72 7.12 -15.27 -8.49
N VAL A 73 7.28 -16.58 -8.63
CA VAL A 73 6.22 -17.57 -8.35
C VAL A 73 6.25 -17.86 -6.85
N THR A 74 5.31 -17.31 -6.08
CA THR A 74 5.17 -17.70 -4.67
C THR A 74 4.63 -19.13 -4.61
N GLY A 75 5.42 -20.05 -4.07
CA GLY A 75 5.04 -21.44 -3.80
C GLY A 75 3.99 -21.63 -2.70
N SER A 76 3.10 -20.66 -2.48
CA SER A 76 1.87 -20.86 -1.71
C SER A 76 0.70 -20.80 -2.68
N GLY A 77 -0.15 -21.81 -2.71
CA GLY A 77 -1.26 -22.02 -3.66
C GLY A 77 -2.37 -20.97 -3.67
N SER A 78 -2.08 -19.69 -3.50
CA SER A 78 -2.95 -18.58 -3.85
C SER A 78 -2.93 -18.41 -5.37
N SER A 79 -4.00 -18.83 -6.05
CA SER A 79 -4.15 -18.49 -7.47
C SER A 79 -4.35 -16.98 -7.59
N CYS A 80 -3.72 -16.34 -8.59
CA CYS A 80 -4.00 -14.94 -8.91
C CYS A 80 -5.43 -14.75 -9.50
N ASP A 81 -6.21 -15.83 -9.57
CA ASP A 81 -7.64 -15.79 -9.87
C ASP A 81 -8.47 -15.29 -8.70
N ASP A 82 -7.96 -15.40 -7.47
CA ASP A 82 -8.67 -14.90 -6.29
C ASP A 82 -8.64 -13.36 -6.26
N ILE A 83 -9.83 -12.76 -6.23
CA ILE A 83 -9.97 -11.31 -6.06
C ILE A 83 -9.54 -10.98 -4.61
N PRO A 84 -8.60 -10.04 -4.41
CA PRO A 84 -8.24 -9.62 -3.06
C PRO A 84 -9.46 -9.13 -2.29
N THR A 85 -9.62 -9.58 -1.06
CA THR A 85 -10.65 -9.10 -0.12
C THR A 85 -10.19 -7.88 0.68
N THR A 86 -9.06 -7.29 0.29
CA THR A 86 -8.45 -6.14 0.96
C THR A 86 -9.34 -4.91 0.90
N ASP A 87 -10.26 -4.81 -0.07
CA ASP A 87 -11.21 -3.70 -0.20
C ASP A 87 -12.11 -3.54 1.02
N PHE A 88 -12.42 -4.63 1.74
CA PHE A 88 -13.21 -4.61 2.98
C PHE A 88 -12.43 -4.14 4.23
N ILE A 89 -11.11 -4.13 4.17
CA ILE A 89 -10.26 -3.68 5.29
C ILE A 89 -10.25 -2.15 5.32
N PRO A 90 -10.47 -1.48 6.47
CA PRO A 90 -10.35 -0.03 6.55
C PRO A 90 -9.04 0.50 5.96
N GLN A 91 -9.12 1.57 5.16
CA GLN A 91 -7.98 2.10 4.40
C GLN A 91 -6.76 2.39 5.31
N TYR A 92 -6.98 2.98 6.48
CA TYR A 92 -5.94 3.23 7.47
C TYR A 92 -5.16 1.96 7.85
N LEU A 93 -5.84 0.82 8.02
CA LEU A 93 -5.18 -0.43 8.41
C LEU A 93 -4.36 -1.04 7.27
N ARG A 94 -4.89 -1.02 6.03
CA ARG A 94 -4.12 -1.46 4.83
C ARG A 94 -2.82 -0.67 4.70
N PHE A 95 -2.95 0.61 4.95
CA PHE A 95 -1.88 1.56 4.86
C PHE A 95 -0.84 1.44 5.97
N LEU A 96 -1.28 1.18 7.20
CA LEU A 96 -0.38 0.83 8.30
C LEU A 96 0.39 -0.45 7.98
N GLN A 97 -0.27 -1.46 7.42
CA GLN A 97 0.38 -2.69 6.98
C GLN A 97 1.45 -2.40 5.92
N GLU A 98 1.12 -1.66 4.86
CA GLU A 98 2.07 -1.25 3.82
C GLU A 98 3.27 -0.50 4.43
N TRP A 99 3.03 0.42 5.36
CA TRP A 99 4.10 1.15 6.05
C TRP A 99 5.02 0.22 6.84
N VAL A 100 4.47 -0.72 7.62
CA VAL A 100 5.25 -1.67 8.41
C VAL A 100 6.10 -2.58 7.51
N GLU A 101 5.54 -3.07 6.41
CA GLU A 101 6.26 -3.91 5.44
C GLU A 101 7.45 -3.15 4.83
N HIS A 102 7.23 -1.92 4.36
CA HIS A 102 8.27 -1.06 3.82
C HIS A 102 9.34 -0.68 4.85
N PHE A 103 8.92 -0.36 6.08
CA PHE A 103 9.83 -0.03 7.17
C PHE A 103 10.72 -1.21 7.53
N CYS A 104 10.14 -2.41 7.69
CA CYS A 104 10.90 -3.62 8.01
C CYS A 104 11.96 -3.94 6.96
N LYS A 105 11.62 -3.83 5.66
CA LYS A 105 12.57 -4.03 4.57
C LYS A 105 13.73 -3.05 4.64
N GLN A 106 13.44 -1.76 4.76
CA GLN A 106 14.48 -0.73 4.85
C GLN A 106 15.33 -0.88 6.11
N ARG A 107 14.71 -1.19 7.25
CA ARG A 107 15.43 -1.45 8.50
C ARG A 107 16.43 -2.60 8.31
N GLN A 108 16.04 -3.69 7.65
CA GLN A 108 16.95 -4.79 7.34
C GLN A 108 18.09 -4.36 6.40
N GLU A 109 17.81 -3.58 5.37
CA GLU A 109 18.84 -3.07 4.46
C GLU A 109 19.82 -2.12 5.15
N LYS A 110 19.32 -1.23 6.03
CA LYS A 110 20.13 -0.23 6.74
C LYS A 110 20.92 -0.81 7.91
N VAL A 111 20.47 -1.91 8.52
CA VAL A 111 21.21 -2.56 9.62
C VAL A 111 22.35 -3.44 9.13
N LYS A 112 22.28 -3.97 7.89
CA LYS A 112 23.36 -4.81 7.31
C LYS A 112 24.75 -4.14 7.36
N PRO A 113 24.92 -2.89 6.89
CA PRO A 113 26.20 -2.19 7.00
C PRO A 113 26.69 -2.03 8.43
N VAL A 114 25.79 -1.79 9.39
CA VAL A 114 26.14 -1.70 10.82
C VAL A 114 26.69 -3.04 11.31
N ILE A 115 25.99 -4.14 11.04
CA ILE A 115 26.43 -5.48 11.45
C ILE A 115 27.80 -5.80 10.86
N GLU A 116 28.01 -5.55 9.57
CA GLU A 116 29.27 -5.83 8.88
C GLU A 116 30.44 -5.02 9.42
N ASN A 117 30.28 -3.70 9.55
CA ASN A 117 31.36 -2.79 9.96
C ASN A 117 31.63 -2.81 11.47
N CYS A 118 30.64 -3.18 12.29
CA CYS A 118 30.79 -3.27 13.74
C CYS A 118 31.13 -4.68 14.24
N LYS A 119 31.12 -5.71 13.38
CA LYS A 119 31.41 -7.10 13.79
C LYS A 119 32.76 -7.23 14.49
N SER A 120 33.80 -6.60 13.93
CA SER A 120 35.15 -6.62 14.50
C SER A 120 35.27 -5.86 15.82
N CYS A 121 34.49 -4.78 16.05
CA CYS A 121 34.44 -4.11 17.37
C CYS A 121 33.92 -5.08 18.45
N LYS A 122 32.92 -5.91 18.12
CA LYS A 122 32.29 -6.84 19.05
C LYS A 122 33.22 -8.00 19.43
N GLU A 123 33.99 -8.50 18.46
CA GLU A 123 34.95 -9.58 18.65
C GLU A 123 36.21 -9.12 19.41
N SER A 124 36.50 -7.82 19.42
CA SER A 124 37.67 -7.22 20.10
C SER A 124 37.52 -7.05 21.62
N GLY A 125 36.53 -7.70 22.26
CA GLY A 125 36.35 -7.66 23.72
C GLY A 125 36.05 -6.27 24.31
N GLY A 126 35.56 -5.33 23.50
CA GLY A 126 35.25 -3.95 23.93
C GLY A 126 36.39 -2.94 23.73
N THR A 127 37.62 -3.38 23.43
CA THR A 127 38.72 -2.48 23.02
C THR A 127 38.59 -2.14 21.52
N CYS A 128 37.67 -1.23 21.17
CA CYS A 128 37.52 -0.79 19.79
C CYS A 128 38.51 0.35 19.45
N ASN A 129 39.60 0.01 18.75
CA ASN A 129 40.69 0.92 18.37
C ASN A 129 40.74 1.11 16.83
N GLY A 130 41.30 2.21 16.35
CA GLY A 130 41.61 2.43 14.92
C GLY A 130 40.38 2.55 13.99
N GLU A 131 40.49 2.01 12.76
CA GLU A 131 39.47 2.11 11.70
C GLU A 131 38.11 1.53 12.09
N CYS A 132 38.09 0.51 12.95
CA CYS A 132 36.87 -0.12 13.41
C CYS A 132 36.00 0.85 14.22
N LYS A 133 36.63 1.69 15.06
CA LYS A 133 35.93 2.72 15.84
C LYS A 133 35.28 3.78 14.95
N THR A 134 35.95 4.19 13.86
CA THR A 134 35.44 5.24 12.97
C THR A 134 34.34 4.70 12.07
N LYS A 135 34.58 3.61 11.32
CA LYS A 135 33.61 3.05 10.37
C LYS A 135 32.36 2.53 11.06
N CYS A 136 32.50 1.82 12.18
CA CYS A 136 31.34 1.36 12.95
C CYS A 136 30.52 2.55 13.48
N LYS A 137 31.18 3.59 14.02
CA LYS A 137 30.50 4.79 14.51
C LYS A 137 29.73 5.50 13.39
N ASP A 138 30.35 5.69 12.23
CA ASP A 138 29.73 6.36 11.10
C ASP A 138 28.48 5.61 10.61
N GLU A 139 28.56 4.28 10.48
CA GLU A 139 27.39 3.46 10.11
C GLU A 139 26.32 3.45 11.22
N CYS A 140 26.71 3.46 12.49
CA CYS A 140 25.76 3.60 13.61
C CYS A 140 25.02 4.95 13.57
N GLU A 141 25.72 6.04 13.27
CA GLU A 141 25.10 7.37 13.16
C GLU A 141 24.17 7.45 11.95
N LYS A 142 24.55 6.88 10.79
CA LYS A 142 23.65 6.77 9.63
C LYS A 142 22.38 6.00 9.97
N TYR A 143 22.51 4.86 10.66
CA TYR A 143 21.37 4.04 11.07
C TYR A 143 20.49 4.76 12.12
N LYS A 144 21.11 5.44 13.09
CA LYS A 144 20.40 6.26 14.07
C LYS A 144 19.62 7.38 13.39
N ASN A 145 20.26 8.13 12.49
CA ASN A 145 19.61 9.16 11.70
C ASN A 145 18.42 8.61 10.90
N PHE A 146 18.56 7.42 10.29
CA PHE A 146 17.45 6.73 9.63
C PHE A 146 16.30 6.49 10.61
N ILE A 147 16.53 5.90 11.78
CA ILE A 147 15.47 5.63 12.76
C ILE A 147 14.82 6.91 13.29
N GLU A 148 15.61 7.95 13.56
CA GLU A 148 15.11 9.22 14.10
C GLU A 148 14.23 9.99 13.12
N HIS A 149 14.50 9.85 11.82
CA HIS A 149 13.72 10.49 10.76
C HIS A 149 12.61 9.59 10.21
N CYS A 150 12.63 8.28 10.50
CA CYS A 150 11.52 7.36 10.25
C CYS A 150 10.34 7.57 11.22
N LYS A 151 9.82 8.80 11.34
CA LYS A 151 8.61 9.08 12.11
C LYS A 151 7.38 8.95 11.22
N GLY A 152 6.32 8.37 11.77
CA GLY A 152 5.05 8.22 11.05
C GLY A 152 4.43 9.60 10.78
N GLY A 153 4.75 10.21 9.64
CA GLY A 153 4.13 11.47 9.22
C GLY A 153 4.94 12.29 8.22
N ASP A 154 6.27 12.25 8.24
CA ASP A 154 7.15 13.06 7.39
C ASP A 154 7.85 12.27 6.27
N GLY A 155 7.64 10.95 6.23
CA GLY A 155 7.96 10.17 5.05
C GLY A 155 9.45 10.02 4.79
N THR A 156 10.20 9.41 5.72
CA THR A 156 11.32 8.57 5.28
C THR A 156 10.98 7.11 5.48
N ALA A 157 10.39 6.55 4.42
CA ALA A 157 10.58 5.16 4.06
C ALA A 157 10.28 4.92 2.56
N GLY A 158 10.41 5.93 1.68
CA GLY A 158 10.08 5.78 0.24
C GLY A 158 8.65 5.33 -0.09
N SER A 159 7.80 5.09 0.92
CA SER A 159 6.45 4.59 0.74
C SER A 159 5.63 5.67 0.03
N PRO A 160 4.86 5.31 -1.01
CA PRO A 160 4.01 6.25 -1.76
C PRO A 160 3.08 7.08 -0.89
N TRP A 161 2.84 6.65 0.35
CA TRP A 161 2.09 7.33 1.40
C TRP A 161 2.41 8.80 1.61
N SER A 162 3.70 9.17 1.65
CA SER A 162 4.13 10.56 1.85
C SER A 162 3.75 11.49 0.70
N LYS A 163 3.30 10.93 -0.43
CA LYS A 163 2.96 11.66 -1.67
C LYS A 163 1.47 11.55 -2.05
N ARG A 164 0.63 10.84 -1.28
CA ARG A 164 -0.80 10.63 -1.57
C ARG A 164 -1.71 11.63 -0.88
#